data_AF-A0A1Q7H380-F1
#
_entry.id   AF-A0A1Q7H380-F1
#
_cell.length_a   1.000
_cell.length_b   1.000
_cell.length_c   1.000
_cell.angle_alpha   90.00
_cell.angle_beta   90.00
_cell.angle_gamma   90.00
#
_symmetry.space_group_name_H-M   'P 1'
#
loop_
_entity.id
_entity.type
_entity.pdbx_description
1 polymer ?
#
loop_
_entity_poly.entity_id
_entity_poly.type
_entity_poly.pdbx_seq_one_letter_code
_entity_poly.pdbx_strand_id
1 'polypeptide(L)' 'MQARSDAKGYFVHTALGPDLMTNAKNAVRGVIDWLVREKDLSREDAYVLCSLAVDLKISQIVDAPNWGVSAYLALSVFTK' A
#
# COMPACT_ATOMS: atom_id res chain seq x y z
N MET A 1 -1.18 -17.77 -4.14
CA MET A 1 -0.49 -17.29 -2.92
C MET A 1 0.71 -16.50 -3.38
N GLN A 2 0.86 -15.25 -2.94
CA GLN A 2 1.97 -14.38 -3.37
C GLN A 2 3.30 -14.98 -2.89
N ALA A 3 4.37 -14.84 -3.69
CA ALA A 3 5.69 -15.32 -3.30
C ALA A 3 6.16 -14.63 -2.01
N ARG A 4 7.03 -15.30 -1.21
CA ARG A 4 7.60 -14.72 0.03
C ARG A 4 8.25 -13.35 -0.19
N SER A 5 8.72 -13.08 -1.40
CA SER A 5 9.33 -11.83 -1.82
C SER A 5 9.10 -11.62 -3.31
N ASP A 6 8.88 -10.37 -3.71
CA ASP A 6 8.79 -9.97 -5.11
C ASP A 6 10.17 -9.72 -5.72
N ALA A 7 10.44 -10.32 -6.89
CA ALA A 7 11.73 -10.19 -7.56
C ALA A 7 12.04 -8.77 -8.05
N LYS A 8 11.01 -7.95 -8.34
CA LYS A 8 11.18 -6.54 -8.70
C LYS A 8 11.08 -5.61 -7.49
N GLY A 9 10.91 -6.14 -6.28
CA GLY A 9 10.75 -5.37 -5.06
C GLY A 9 9.32 -4.84 -4.87
N TYR A 10 9.16 -3.88 -3.95
CA TYR A 10 7.86 -3.35 -3.57
C TYR A 10 7.88 -1.82 -3.55
N PHE A 11 6.78 -1.21 -3.98
CA PHE A 11 6.44 0.13 -3.54
C PHE A 11 5.64 0.04 -2.25
N VAL A 12 5.97 0.88 -1.27
CA VAL A 12 5.33 0.86 0.05
C VAL A 12 4.97 2.27 0.47
N HIS A 13 3.71 2.47 0.85
CA HIS A 13 3.29 3.66 1.58
C HIS A 13 2.90 3.29 3.01
N THR A 14 3.37 4.07 3.99
CA THR A 14 3.11 3.83 5.41
C THR A 14 2.41 5.04 6.01
N ALA A 15 1.33 4.77 6.73
CA ALA A 15 0.61 5.78 7.51
C ALA A 15 0.73 5.48 9.00
N LEU A 16 0.88 6.55 9.78
CA LEU A 16 1.00 6.53 11.24
C LEU A 16 -0.09 7.42 11.84
N GLY A 17 -0.62 7.03 13.00
CA GLY A 17 -1.61 7.84 13.72
C GLY A 17 -2.41 7.07 14.76
N PRO A 18 -3.35 7.74 15.45
CA PRO A 18 -4.03 7.16 16.61
C PRO A 18 -5.17 6.20 16.31
N ASP A 19 -5.53 6.00 15.03
CA ASP A 19 -6.62 5.11 14.63
C ASP A 19 -6.19 4.16 13.53
N LEU A 20 -6.26 2.85 13.81
CA LEU A 20 -5.74 1.80 12.93
C LEU A 20 -6.47 1.76 11.59
N MET A 21 -7.79 1.99 11.61
CA MET A 21 -8.63 1.99 10.41
C MET A 21 -8.32 3.19 9.50
N THR A 22 -8.14 4.37 10.09
CA THR A 22 -7.74 5.57 9.37
C THR A 22 -6.35 5.41 8.76
N ASN A 23 -5.39 4.84 9.50
CA ASN A 23 -4.05 4.57 8.97
C ASN A 23 -4.08 3.54 7.85
N ALA A 24 -4.89 2.48 7.96
CA ALA A 24 -5.12 1.54 6.88
C ALA A 24 -5.63 2.21 5.60
N LYS A 25 -6.64 3.07 5.71
CA LYS A 25 -7.17 3.85 4.58
C LYS A 25 -6.11 4.77 3.98
N ASN A 26 -5.33 5.45 4.81
CA ASN A 26 -4.29 6.37 4.35
C ASN A 26 -3.11 5.65 3.71
N ALA A 27 -2.73 4.48 4.22
CA ALA A 27 -1.72 3.60 3.62
C ALA A 27 -2.10 3.25 2.17
N VAL A 28 -3.33 2.79 1.93
CA VAL A 28 -3.83 2.48 0.58
C VAL A 28 -3.94 3.73 -0.29
N ARG A 29 -4.46 4.84 0.25
CA ARG A 29 -4.58 6.10 -0.50
C ARG A 29 -3.24 6.61 -1.01
N GLY A 30 -2.18 6.51 -0.22
CA GLY A 30 -0.86 6.93 -0.70
C GLY A 30 -0.28 6.03 -1.80
N VAL A 31 -0.66 4.74 -1.84
CA VAL A 31 -0.34 3.89 -3.01
C VAL A 31 -1.15 4.31 -4.23
N ILE A 32 -2.45 4.61 -4.07
CA ILE A 32 -3.29 5.14 -5.16
C ILE A 32 -2.71 6.45 -5.70
N ASP A 33 -2.32 7.38 -4.83
CA ASP A 33 -1.76 8.68 -5.23
C ASP A 33 -0.43 8.49 -5.99
N TRP A 34 0.40 7.53 -5.59
CA TRP A 34 1.60 7.17 -6.32
C TRP A 34 1.30 6.54 -7.68
N LEU A 35 0.33 5.64 -7.77
CA LEU A 35 -0.10 5.01 -9.03
C LEU A 35 -0.62 6.06 -10.03
N VAL A 36 -1.42 7.02 -9.57
CA VAL A 36 -1.91 8.11 -10.42
C VAL A 36 -0.73 8.96 -10.89
N ARG A 37 0.16 9.39 -9.99
CA ARG A 37 1.25 10.32 -10.32
C ARG A 37 2.37 9.71 -11.16
N GLU A 38 2.75 8.47 -10.87
CA GLU A 38 3.98 7.85 -11.40
C GLU A 38 3.70 6.72 -12.41
N LYS A 39 2.44 6.25 -12.48
CA LYS A 39 2.00 5.20 -13.42
C LYS A 39 0.85 5.63 -14.32
N ASP A 40 0.41 6.89 -14.23
CA ASP A 40 -0.61 7.50 -15.08
C ASP A 40 -1.93 6.72 -15.10
N LEU A 41 -2.26 6.07 -13.99
CA LEU A 41 -3.53 5.36 -13.84
C LEU A 41 -4.65 6.35 -13.47
N SER A 42 -5.86 6.06 -13.94
CA SER A 42 -7.05 6.70 -13.38
C SER A 42 -7.17 6.34 -11.89
N ARG A 43 -7.87 7.18 -11.12
CA ARG A 43 -8.04 6.95 -9.67
C ARG A 43 -8.84 5.67 -9.42
N GLU A 44 -9.77 5.37 -10.31
CA GLU A 44 -10.62 4.18 -10.33
C GLU A 44 -9.79 2.92 -10.60
N ASP A 45 -8.95 2.93 -11.64
CA ASP A 45 -8.09 1.79 -11.97
C ASP A 45 -7.04 1.55 -10.89
N ALA A 46 -6.45 2.60 -10.35
CA ALA A 46 -5.53 2.51 -9.21
C ALA A 46 -6.20 1.90 -7.98
N TYR A 47 -7.46 2.28 -7.71
CA TYR A 47 -8.24 1.69 -6.62
C TYR A 47 -8.52 0.20 -6.85
N VAL A 48 -8.95 -0.19 -8.06
CA VAL A 48 -9.20 -1.59 -8.42
C VAL A 48 -7.92 -2.42 -8.32
N LEU A 49 -6.79 -1.90 -8.81
CA LEU A 49 -5.49 -2.57 -8.68
C LEU A 49 -5.10 -2.77 -7.21
N CYS A 50 -5.26 -1.73 -6.37
CA CYS A 50 -4.98 -1.85 -4.94
C CYS A 50 -5.86 -2.92 -4.28
N SER A 51 -7.13 -3.03 -4.66
CA SER A 51 -8.04 -4.05 -4.13
C SER A 51 -7.62 -5.49 -4.44
N LEU A 52 -6.77 -5.71 -5.45
CA LEU A 52 -6.37 -7.05 -5.90
C LEU A 52 -4.92 -7.39 -5.57
N ALA A 53 -4.03 -6.38 -5.54
CA ALA A 53 -2.60 -6.59 -5.55
C ALA A 53 -1.84 -5.96 -4.38
N VAL A 54 -2.49 -5.12 -3.56
CA VAL A 54 -1.86 -4.53 -2.37
C VAL A 54 -2.07 -5.42 -1.15
N ASP A 55 -0.98 -5.73 -0.47
CA ASP A 55 -1.00 -6.32 0.86
C ASP A 55 -0.96 -5.22 1.93
N LEU A 56 -1.99 -5.19 2.79
CA LEU A 56 -2.00 -4.33 3.96
C LEU A 56 -1.37 -5.03 5.16
N LYS A 57 -0.41 -4.37 5.81
CA LYS A 57 0.32 -4.90 6.97
C LYS A 57 0.26 -3.94 8.14
N ILE A 58 -0.07 -4.46 9.32
CA ILE A 58 0.08 -3.73 10.57
C ILE A 58 1.56 -3.80 10.94
N SER A 59 2.26 -2.68 10.88
CA SER A 59 3.71 -2.60 11.02
C SER A 59 4.17 -2.39 12.46
N GLN A 60 3.44 -1.54 13.22
CA GLN A 60 3.74 -1.27 14.63
C GLN A 60 2.46 -1.00 15.41
N ILE A 61 2.20 -1.80 16.45
CA ILE A 61 1.10 -1.55 17.41
C ILE A 61 1.60 -1.13 18.79
N VAL A 62 2.92 -1.25 19.01
CA VAL A 62 3.55 -1.05 20.32
C VAL A 62 3.77 0.43 20.65
N ASP A 63 3.70 1.32 19.65
CA ASP A 63 3.96 2.75 19.80
C ASP A 63 2.68 3.54 20.15
N ALA A 64 1.88 3.03 21.10
CA ALA A 64 0.67 3.73 21.50
C ALA A 64 0.98 5.18 21.95
N PRO A 65 0.22 6.19 21.50
CA PRO A 65 -1.04 6.05 20.77
C PRO A 65 -0.91 5.90 19.24
N ASN A 66 0.28 6.02 18.63
CA ASN A 66 0.45 5.98 17.18
C ASN A 66 0.69 4.57 16.63
N TRP A 67 -0.25 4.06 15.85
CA TRP A 67 -0.10 2.78 15.17
C TRP A 67 0.37 2.96 13.74
N GLY A 68 1.23 2.06 13.27
CA GLY A 68 1.72 2.06 11.90
C GLY A 68 1.06 1.00 11.04
N VAL A 69 0.56 1.40 9.87
CA VAL A 69 0.02 0.51 8.83
C VAL A 69 0.70 0.81 7.50
N SER A 70 1.13 -0.23 6.81
CA SER A 70 1.85 -0.14 5.54
C SER A 70 1.12 -0.91 4.44
N ALA A 71 1.01 -0.31 3.27
CA ALA A 71 0.44 -0.91 2.06
C ALA A 71 1.57 -1.26 1.10
N TYR A 72 1.72 -2.54 0.76
CA TYR A 72 2.77 -3.08 -0.09
C TYR A 72 2.22 -3.44 -1.47
N LEU A 73 2.76 -2.86 -2.52
CA LEU A 73 2.49 -3.24 -3.90
C LEU A 73 3.74 -3.88 -4.50
N ALA A 74 3.64 -5.15 -4.91
CA ALA A 74 4.70 -5.83 -5.65
C ALA A 74 4.95 -5.13 -6.99
N LEU A 75 6.20 -4.81 -7.33
CA LEU A 75 6.51 -4.12 -8.58
C LEU A 75 6.47 -5.06 -9.80
N SER A 76 6.41 -6.37 -9.60
CA SER A 76 6.16 -7.35 -10.66
C SER A 76 4.80 -7.24 -11.33
N VAL A 77 3.83 -6.53 -10.73
CA VAL A 77 2.53 -6.25 -11.37
C VAL A 77 2.67 -5.46 -12.67
N PHE A 78 3.77 -4.72 -12.83
CA PHE A 78 4.07 -4.00 -14.06
C PHE A 78 4.94 -4.87 -14.98
N THR A 79 4.51 -5.03 -16.22
CA THR A 79 5.36 -5.59 -17.28
C THR A 79 6.41 -4.56 -17.70
N LYS A 80 7.53 -5.05 -18.23
CA LYS A 80 8.54 -4.18 -18.85
C LYS A 80 7.97 -3.51 -20.09
#